data_AF-A0A239BBP2-F1
#
_entry.id   AF-A0A239BBP2-F1
#
_cell.length_a   1.000
_cell.length_b   1.000
_cell.length_c   1.000
_cell.angle_alpha   90.00
_cell.angle_beta   90.00
_cell.angle_gamma   90.00
#
_symmetry.space_group_name_H-M   'P 1'
#
loop_
_entity.id
_entity.type
_entity.pdbx_description
1 polymer ?
#
loop_
_entity_poly.entity_id
_entity_poly.type
_entity_poly.pdbx_seq_one_letter_code
_entity_poly.pdbx_strand_id
1 'polypeptide(L)' 'MNGALKAAWALTAFVVLVGLVGWIATGEVFFAFFLVLGLLTAVGAVVTGRSVRKENDSR' A
#
# COMPACT_ATOMS: atom_id res chain seq x y z
N MET A 1 -15.89 9.01 0.66
CA MET A 1 -15.25 7.68 0.81
C MET A 1 -15.58 7.18 2.21
N ASN A 2 -16.10 5.96 2.32
CA ASN A 2 -16.51 5.38 3.60
C ASN A 2 -15.34 5.42 4.61
N GLY A 3 -15.60 5.69 5.90
CA GLY A 3 -14.55 5.93 6.91
C GLY A 3 -13.53 4.80 7.02
N ALA A 4 -13.99 3.55 6.85
CA ALA A 4 -13.15 2.36 6.80
C ALA A 4 -12.16 2.36 5.62
N LEU A 5 -12.59 2.82 4.43
CA LEU A 5 -11.73 2.87 3.24
C LEU A 5 -10.61 3.90 3.41
N LYS A 6 -10.91 5.01 4.09
CA LYS A 6 -9.93 6.05 4.40
C LYS A 6 -8.90 5.57 5.44
N ALA A 7 -9.34 4.80 6.44
CA ALA A 7 -8.44 4.19 7.43
C ALA A 7 -7.48 3.16 6.79
N ALA A 8 -8.00 2.29 5.91
CA ALA A 8 -7.19 1.32 5.18
C ALA A 8 -6.13 1.99 4.27
N TRP A 9 -6.51 3.09 3.61
CA TRP A 9 -5.57 3.88 2.80
C TRP A 9 -4.52 4.61 3.64
N ALA A 10 -4.90 5.14 4.81
CA ALA A 10 -3.96 5.79 5.72
C ALA A 10 -2.90 4.80 6.25
N LEU A 11 -3.31 3.58 6.61
CA LEU A 11 -2.40 2.53 7.04
C LEU A 11 -1.37 2.18 5.94
N THR A 12 -1.83 2.07 4.69
CA THR A 12 -0.97 1.77 3.54
C THR A 12 0.05 2.90 3.30
N ALA A 13 -0.40 4.16 3.33
CA ALA A 13 0.49 5.30 3.18
C ALA A 13 1.54 5.37 4.29
N PHE A 14 1.16 5.03 5.53
CA PHE A 14 2.08 4.97 6.67
C PHE A 14 3.15 3.90 6.49
N VAL A 15 2.78 2.68 6.07
CA VAL A 15 3.74 1.60 5.81
C VAL A 15 4.77 1.99 4.75
N VAL A 16 4.33 2.62 3.66
CA VAL A 16 5.23 3.09 2.60
C VAL A 16 6.18 4.16 3.11
N LEU A 17 5.68 5.13 3.89
CA LEU A 17 6.51 6.19 4.48
C LEU A 17 7.55 5.65 5.46
N VAL A 18 7.15 4.75 6.37
CA VAL A 18 8.08 4.15 7.34
C VAL A 18 9.13 3.30 6.64
N GLY A 19 8.75 2.55 5.61
CA GLY A 19 9.70 1.79 4.79
C GLY A 19 10.72 2.71 4.09
N LEU A 20 10.26 3.82 3.51
CA LEU A 20 11.11 4.80 2.84
C LEU A 20 12.06 5.51 3.80
N VAL A 21 11.55 5.96 4.94
CA VAL A 21 12.36 6.64 5.97
C VAL A 21 13.38 5.69 6.58
N GLY A 22 13.00 4.44 6.88
CA GLY A 22 13.91 3.42 7.40
C GLY A 22 15.01 3.05 6.40
N TRP A 23 14.68 2.95 5.11
CA TRP A 23 15.68 2.70 4.07
C TRP A 23 16.68 3.84 3.91
N ILE A 24 16.22 5.09 3.89
CA ILE A 24 17.08 6.27 3.80
C ILE A 24 17.96 6.42 5.04
N ALA A 25 17.42 6.14 6.23
CA ALA A 25 18.14 6.32 7.49
C ALA A 25 19.21 5.24 7.74
N THR A 26 18.97 3.99 7.33
CA THR A 26 19.85 2.87 7.68
C THR A 26 20.75 2.40 6.52
N GLY A 27 20.33 2.57 5.27
CA GLY A 27 21.10 2.11 4.10
C GLY A 27 21.22 0.58 3.96
N GLU A 28 20.54 -0.19 4.82
CA GLU A 28 20.58 -1.65 4.88
C GLU A 28 19.59 -2.30 3.89
N VAL A 29 20.03 -3.38 3.25
CA VAL A 29 19.26 -4.10 2.21
C VAL A 29 18.01 -4.77 2.78
N PHE A 30 18.01 -5.16 4.06
CA PHE A 30 16.85 -5.73 4.75
C PHE A 30 15.63 -4.79 4.77
N PHE A 31 15.84 -3.47 4.88
CA PHE A 31 14.75 -2.49 4.82
C PHE A 31 14.15 -2.38 3.41
N ALA A 32 14.95 -2.61 2.37
CA ALA A 32 14.47 -2.62 0.99
C ALA A 32 13.47 -3.76 0.75
N PHE A 33 13.66 -4.93 1.36
CA PHE A 33 12.68 -6.03 1.27
C PHE A 33 11.34 -5.66 1.90
N PHE A 34 11.35 -4.95 3.04
CA PHE A 34 10.13 -4.47 3.69
C PHE A 34 9.36 -3.47 2.80
N LEU A 35 10.10 -2.58 2.12
CA LEU A 35 9.56 -1.67 1.11
C LEU A 35 9.00 -2.40 -0.11
N VAL A 36 9.76 -3.32 -0.69
CA VAL A 36 9.38 -4.06 -1.90
C VAL A 36 8.15 -4.92 -1.63
N LEU A 37 8.13 -5.67 -0.52
CA LEU A 37 7.00 -6.52 -0.13
C LEU A 37 5.76 -5.69 0.23
N GLY A 38 5.95 -4.56 0.94
CA GLY A 38 4.89 -3.60 1.24
C GLY A 38 4.31 -2.95 -0.03
N LEU A 39 5.16 -2.57 -0.98
CA LEU A 39 4.74 -1.97 -2.25
C LEU A 39 4.03 -3.00 -3.15
N LEU A 40 4.53 -4.22 -3.25
CA LEU A 40 3.87 -5.33 -3.95
C LEU A 40 2.47 -5.59 -3.40
N THR A 41 2.33 -5.56 -2.06
CA THR A 41 1.03 -5.74 -1.40
C THR A 41 0.09 -4.58 -1.69
N ALA A 42 0.58 -3.33 -1.61
CA ALA A 42 -0.21 -2.14 -1.92
C ALA A 42 -0.66 -2.14 -3.39
N VAL A 43 0.22 -2.50 -4.33
CA VAL A 43 -0.11 -2.63 -5.75
C VAL A 43 -1.14 -3.73 -5.98
N GLY A 44 -0.98 -4.90 -5.35
CA GLY A 44 -1.96 -5.99 -5.43
C GLY A 44 -3.34 -5.60 -4.90
N ALA A 45 -3.39 -4.86 -3.79
CA ALA A 45 -4.63 -4.32 -3.23
C ALA A 45 -5.28 -3.27 -4.13
N VAL A 46 -4.50 -2.39 -4.78
CA VAL A 46 -5.00 -1.38 -5.73
C VAL A 46 -5.53 -2.01 -7.01
N VAL A 47 -4.82 -2.99 -7.58
CA VAL A 47 -5.25 -3.72 -8.78
C VAL A 47 -6.54 -4.49 -8.50
N THR A 48 -6.58 -5.26 -7.42
CA THR A 48 -7.76 -6.03 -7.02
C THR A 48 -8.93 -5.11 -6.66
N GLY A 49 -8.68 -4.06 -5.88
CA GLY A 49 -9.69 -3.07 -5.49
C GLY A 49 -10.27 -2.31 -6.68
N ARG A 50 -9.46 -2.01 -7.72
CA ARG A 50 -9.98 -1.46 -8.98
C ARG A 50 -10.83 -2.46 -9.75
N SER A 51 -10.48 -3.74 -9.74
CA SER A 51 -11.26 -4.78 -10.42
C SER A 51 -12.66 -4.91 -9.79
N VAL A 52 -12.72 -4.96 -8.46
CA VAL A 52 -13.99 -5.00 -7.70
C VAL A 52 -14.84 -3.74 -7.94
N ARG A 53 -14.21 -2.56 -8.05
CA ARG A 53 -14.94 -1.32 -8.34
C ARG A 53 -15.51 -1.26 -9.75
N LYS A 54 -14.83 -1.84 -10.74
CA LYS A 54 -15.28 -1.84 -12.15
C LYS A 54 -16.50 -2.73 -12.36
N GLU A 55 -16.58 -3.84 -11.62
CA GLU A 55 -17.73 -4.76 -11.66
C GLU A 55 -18.99 -4.17 -11.02
N ASN A 56 -18.86 -3.38 -9.94
CA ASN A 56 -20.00 -2.70 -9.30
C ASN A 56 -20.55 -1.50 -10.11
N ASP A 57 -19.78 -0.95 -11.05
CA ASP A 57 -20.19 0.20 -11.87
C ASP A 57 -20.96 -0.22 -13.14
N SER A 58 -21.00 -1.52 -13.46
CA SER A 58 -21.70 -2.10 -14.62
C SER A 58 -23.05 -2.76 -14.28
N ARG A 59 -23.60 -2.54 -13.07
CA ARG A 59 -24.94 -2.97 -12.64
C ARG A 59 -25.79 -1.76 -12.27
#